data_AF-A0A362XGF5-F1
#
_entry.id   AF-A0A362XGF5-F1
#
_cell.length_a   1.000
_cell.length_b   1.000
_cell.length_c   1.000
_cell.angle_alpha   90.00
_cell.angle_beta   90.00
_cell.angle_gamma   90.00
#
_symmetry.space_group_name_H-M   'P 1'
#
loop_
_entity.id
_entity.type
_entity.pdbx_description
1 polymer ?
#
loop_
_entity_poly.entity_id
_entity_poly.type
_entity_poly.pdbx_seq_one_letter_code
_entity_poly.pdbx_strand_id
1 'polypeptide(L)'
;MKFYAILLALLPLMQCDSIDPLLDEPSCKEGPVYLGKLAVQGICMNYVITVQGEVPEEWYEQGFIAKTWFDPLEEITYNNAFRLGSICDFPNEIEEGDQFYFTLSKEEQLCAQCLAYSPTPSESLSIKVCTN
;
A
#
# COMPACT_ATOMS: atom_id res chain seq x y z
N MET A 1 -72.68 -12.25 -8.32
CA MET A 1 -71.65 -13.21 -8.79
C MET A 1 -70.99 -12.64 -10.04
N LYS A 2 -69.71 -12.25 -9.94
CA LYS A 2 -68.61 -12.52 -10.88
C LYS A 2 -67.42 -11.64 -10.46
N PHE A 3 -66.45 -12.31 -9.83
CA PHE A 3 -65.05 -11.90 -9.76
C PHE A 3 -64.47 -11.69 -11.17
N TYR A 4 -63.26 -11.13 -11.24
CA TYR A 4 -62.23 -11.16 -12.30
C TYR A 4 -61.81 -9.73 -12.65
N ALA A 5 -60.54 -9.36 -12.79
CA ALA A 5 -59.25 -9.90 -12.40
C ALA A 5 -58.27 -8.73 -12.62
N ILE A 6 -57.31 -8.53 -11.71
CA ILE A 6 -56.21 -7.58 -11.84
C ILE A 6 -55.30 -8.01 -13.00
N LEU A 7 -54.84 -7.11 -13.88
CA LEU A 7 -53.57 -7.33 -14.58
C LEU A 7 -52.87 -6.03 -15.07
N LEU A 8 -51.81 -5.70 -14.34
CA LEU A 8 -50.51 -5.11 -14.70
C LEU A 8 -50.38 -3.95 -15.70
N ALA A 9 -49.97 -2.81 -15.14
CA ALA A 9 -49.22 -1.76 -15.82
C ALA A 9 -47.85 -2.27 -16.28
N LEU A 10 -47.57 -2.16 -17.58
CA LEU A 10 -46.22 -2.28 -18.15
C LEU A 10 -45.62 -0.87 -18.24
N LEU A 11 -44.88 -0.47 -17.21
CA LEU A 11 -43.90 0.61 -17.29
C LEU A 11 -42.69 0.08 -18.07
N PRO A 12 -42.23 0.76 -19.14
CA PRO A 12 -40.96 0.41 -19.76
C PRO A 12 -39.85 0.77 -18.76
N LEU A 13 -39.21 -0.25 -18.19
CA LEU A 13 -37.97 -0.07 -17.47
C LEU A 13 -36.95 0.50 -18.45
N MET A 14 -36.56 1.75 -18.23
CA MET A 14 -35.33 2.32 -18.75
C MET A 14 -34.19 1.35 -18.42
N GLN A 15 -33.70 0.61 -19.40
CA GLN A 15 -32.41 -0.06 -19.31
C GLN A 15 -31.34 1.01 -19.48
N CYS A 16 -30.89 1.55 -18.36
CA CYS A 16 -29.60 2.19 -18.28
C CYS A 16 -28.61 1.08 -17.89
N ASP A 17 -27.93 0.48 -18.86
CA ASP A 17 -26.71 -0.27 -18.56
C ASP A 17 -25.64 0.77 -18.26
N SER A 18 -25.63 1.26 -17.02
CA SER A 18 -24.44 1.91 -16.49
C SER A 18 -23.39 0.82 -16.34
N ILE A 19 -22.39 0.88 -17.22
CA ILE A 19 -21.07 0.28 -17.01
C ILE A 19 -20.68 0.56 -15.56
N ASP A 20 -20.56 -0.48 -14.75
CA ASP A 20 -20.05 -0.37 -13.39
C ASP A 20 -18.51 -0.42 -13.46
N PRO A 21 -17.79 0.70 -13.27
CA PRO A 21 -16.34 0.73 -13.29
C PRO A 21 -15.75 0.43 -11.89
N LEU A 22 -16.56 0.00 -10.91
CA LEU A 22 -16.20 0.03 -9.49
C LEU A 22 -16.49 -1.30 -8.82
N LEU A 23 -15.60 -2.28 -9.02
CA LEU A 23 -15.21 -3.18 -7.94
C LEU A 23 -13.72 -3.46 -8.12
N ASP A 24 -12.88 -2.46 -7.79
CA ASP A 24 -11.50 -2.75 -7.41
C ASP A 24 -11.59 -3.71 -6.21
N GLU A 25 -11.27 -4.98 -6.44
CA GLU A 25 -11.19 -5.96 -5.37
C GLU A 25 -10.06 -5.52 -4.42
N PRO A 26 -10.26 -5.48 -3.08
CA PRO A 26 -9.25 -4.95 -2.17
C PRO A 26 -7.96 -5.77 -2.31
N SER A 27 -6.83 -5.09 -2.55
CA SER A 27 -5.61 -5.75 -3.08
C SER A 27 -4.87 -6.65 -2.07
N CYS A 28 -5.30 -6.65 -0.79
CA CYS A 28 -4.66 -7.36 0.31
C CYS A 28 -5.41 -8.62 0.74
N LYS A 29 -5.93 -9.42 -0.21
CA LYS A 29 -6.56 -10.72 0.10
C LYS A 29 -5.56 -11.84 0.40
N GLU A 30 -4.27 -11.64 0.10
CA GLU A 30 -3.23 -12.67 0.23
C GLU A 30 -2.20 -12.29 1.30
N GLY A 31 -2.28 -12.94 2.47
CA GLY A 31 -1.24 -12.88 3.52
C GLY A 31 -1.51 -11.92 4.67
N PRO A 32 -0.57 -11.85 5.63
CA PRO A 32 -0.67 -10.92 6.76
C PRO A 32 -0.55 -9.47 6.28
N VAL A 33 -1.39 -8.60 6.85
CA VAL A 33 -1.44 -7.17 6.56
C VAL A 33 -0.76 -6.40 7.69
N TYR A 34 0.09 -5.45 7.32
CA TYR A 34 0.85 -4.61 8.25
C TYR A 34 0.46 -3.15 8.07
N LEU A 35 0.55 -2.37 9.15
CA LEU A 35 0.36 -0.92 9.10
C LEU A 35 1.74 -0.26 8.94
N GLY A 36 1.92 0.44 7.83
CA GLY A 36 3.11 1.24 7.55
C GLY A 36 2.85 2.73 7.76
N LYS A 37 3.94 3.48 7.94
CA LYS A 37 3.96 4.94 7.79
C LYS A 37 5.10 5.33 6.87
N LEU A 38 4.83 6.19 5.87
CA LEU A 38 5.90 6.82 5.08
C LEU A 38 6.60 7.82 6.00
N ALA A 39 7.75 7.44 6.55
CA ALA A 39 8.46 8.24 7.55
C ALA A 39 9.27 9.35 6.90
N VAL A 40 9.94 9.05 5.79
CA VAL A 40 10.75 10.01 5.04
C VAL A 40 10.50 9.79 3.55
N GLN A 41 10.08 10.85 2.85
CA GLN A 41 9.86 10.87 1.41
C GLN A 41 11.10 11.41 0.69
N GLY A 42 12.17 10.61 0.69
CA GLY A 42 13.43 10.96 0.05
C GLY A 42 13.33 11.08 -1.48
N ILE A 43 14.33 11.71 -2.10
CA ILE A 43 14.34 11.90 -3.56
C ILE A 43 14.49 10.57 -4.28
N CYS A 44 13.86 10.48 -5.46
CA CYS A 44 13.96 9.32 -6.35
C CYS A 44 13.55 8.01 -5.68
N MET A 45 12.44 8.04 -4.94
CA MET A 45 11.86 6.87 -4.27
C MET A 45 12.78 6.23 -3.22
N ASN A 46 13.79 6.96 -2.72
CA ASN A 46 14.56 6.57 -1.53
C ASN A 46 13.71 6.82 -0.28
N TYR A 47 12.59 6.11 -0.22
CA TYR A 47 11.59 6.26 0.83
C TYR A 47 11.93 5.37 2.02
N VAL A 48 11.73 5.92 3.21
CA VAL A 48 11.85 5.19 4.46
C VAL A 48 10.46 4.95 5.02
N ILE A 49 10.14 3.68 5.24
CA ILE A 49 8.86 3.26 5.79
C ILE A 49 9.11 2.68 7.18
N THR A 50 8.22 3.02 8.12
CA THR A 50 8.23 2.43 9.47
C THR A 50 7.02 1.51 9.66
N VAL A 51 7.24 0.32 10.21
CA VAL A 51 6.14 -0.59 10.59
C VAL A 51 5.59 -0.19 11.95
N GLN A 52 4.29 0.06 11.99
CA GLN A 52 3.56 0.41 13.19
C GLN A 52 3.13 -0.86 13.93
N GLY A 53 3.55 -1.00 15.18
CA GLY A 53 3.19 -2.14 16.03
C GLY A 53 4.25 -3.25 16.05
N GLU A 54 3.80 -4.48 16.27
CA GLU A 54 4.67 -5.64 16.40
C GLU A 54 5.24 -6.07 15.04
N VAL A 55 6.54 -6.31 15.03
CA VAL A 55 7.28 -6.82 13.86
C VAL A 55 7.79 -8.21 14.21
N PRO A 56 7.63 -9.21 13.33
CA PRO A 56 8.18 -10.55 13.55
C PRO A 56 9.70 -10.51 13.74
N GLU A 57 10.23 -11.22 14.73
CA GLU A 57 11.67 -11.16 15.07
C GLU A 57 12.53 -11.62 13.88
N GLU A 58 12.03 -12.56 13.08
CA GLU A 58 12.70 -13.06 11.89
C GLU A 58 12.96 -11.98 10.83
N TRP A 59 12.21 -10.87 10.80
CA TRP A 59 12.47 -9.77 9.87
C TRP A 59 13.78 -9.04 10.20
N TYR A 60 14.12 -8.94 11.49
CA TYR A 60 15.40 -8.37 11.91
C TYR A 60 16.55 -9.32 11.58
N GLU A 61 16.39 -10.61 11.84
CA GLU A 61 17.41 -11.63 11.55
C GLU A 61 17.71 -11.74 10.04
N GLN A 62 16.70 -11.53 9.20
CA GLN A 62 16.83 -11.56 7.74
C GLN A 62 17.29 -10.23 7.12
N GLY A 63 17.46 -9.17 7.93
CA GLY A 63 17.88 -7.85 7.45
C GLY A 63 16.83 -7.15 6.58
N PHE A 64 15.55 -7.44 6.79
CA PHE A 64 14.45 -6.79 6.08
C PHE A 64 14.07 -5.45 6.69
N ILE A 65 14.34 -5.28 7.98
CA ILE A 65 13.98 -4.09 8.73
C ILE A 65 15.01 -3.81 9.81
N ALA A 66 15.36 -2.53 9.97
CA ALA A 66 16.21 -2.09 11.06
C ALA A 66 15.38 -1.93 12.33
N LYS A 67 15.85 -2.49 13.45
CA LYS A 67 15.27 -2.20 14.78
C LYS A 67 15.26 -0.70 15.06
N THR A 68 16.35 -0.03 14.68
CA THR A 68 16.57 1.40 14.85
C THR A 68 17.41 1.92 13.69
N TRP A 69 17.01 3.05 13.12
CA TRP A 69 17.75 3.77 12.09
C TRP A 69 17.77 5.27 12.44
N PHE A 70 18.93 5.90 12.26
CA PHE A 70 19.12 7.33 12.49
C PHE A 70 19.14 8.05 11.14
N ASP A 71 18.23 8.99 10.94
CA ASP A 71 18.23 9.90 9.80
C ASP A 71 19.21 11.05 10.07
N PRO A 72 20.33 11.15 9.33
CA PRO A 72 21.31 12.21 9.53
C PRO A 72 20.87 13.58 8.98
N LEU A 73 19.82 13.65 8.17
CA LEU A 73 19.31 14.92 7.62
C LEU A 73 18.30 15.57 8.57
N GLU A 74 17.44 14.75 9.18
CA GLU A 74 16.40 15.22 10.11
C GLU A 74 16.84 15.20 11.58
N GLU A 75 17.95 14.50 11.87
CA GLU A 75 18.42 14.21 13.23
C GLU A 75 17.38 13.43 14.07
N ILE A 76 16.59 12.58 13.41
CA ILE A 76 15.53 11.76 14.01
C ILE A 76 15.91 10.28 13.98
N THR A 77 15.61 9.58 15.07
CA THR A 77 15.74 8.12 15.14
C THR A 77 14.38 7.46 14.93
N TYR A 78 14.29 6.63 13.89
CA TYR A 78 13.13 5.82 13.56
C TYR A 78 13.33 4.38 14.03
N ASN A 79 12.25 3.76 14.52
CA ASN A 79 12.24 2.33 14.85
C ASN A 79 11.49 1.56 13.77
N ASN A 80 11.81 0.27 13.62
CA ASN A 80 11.17 -0.62 12.66
C ASN A 80 11.20 -0.02 11.25
N ALA A 81 12.36 0.47 10.81
CA ALA A 81 12.50 1.23 9.59
C ALA A 81 13.11 0.37 8.47
N PHE A 82 12.62 0.53 7.25
CA PHE A 82 13.21 -0.09 6.07
C PHE A 82 13.11 0.84 4.86
N ARG A 83 14.01 0.64 3.90
CA ARG A 83 13.95 1.29 2.58
C ARG A 83 12.95 0.56 1.69
N LEU A 84 12.06 1.31 1.03
CA LEU A 84 11.15 0.77 0.02
C LEU A 84 11.92 0.06 -1.10
N GLY A 85 11.64 -1.23 -1.31
CA GLY A 85 12.21 -2.02 -2.41
C GLY A 85 11.36 -2.02 -3.68
N SER A 86 10.04 -1.99 -3.53
CA SER A 86 9.04 -2.03 -4.61
C SER A 86 8.68 -0.62 -5.10
N ILE A 87 9.68 0.10 -5.59
CA ILE A 87 9.55 1.53 -5.91
C ILE A 87 8.62 1.82 -7.10
N CYS A 88 8.34 0.83 -7.95
CA CYS A 88 7.60 1.06 -9.20
C CYS A 88 6.08 1.13 -8.96
N ASP A 89 5.60 0.40 -7.96
CA ASP A 89 4.17 0.25 -7.68
C ASP A 89 3.73 0.98 -6.41
N PHE A 90 4.61 1.82 -5.85
CA PHE A 90 4.26 2.61 -4.70
C PHE A 90 3.36 3.78 -5.12
N PRO A 91 2.14 3.92 -4.56
CA PRO A 91 1.19 4.96 -4.93
C PRO A 91 1.77 6.37 -4.71
N ASN A 92 1.55 7.27 -5.67
CA ASN A 92 2.06 8.63 -5.61
C ASN A 92 1.23 9.54 -4.69
N GLU A 93 0.04 9.08 -4.31
CA GLU A 93 -0.91 9.79 -3.44
C GLU A 93 -0.53 9.69 -1.96
N ILE A 94 0.39 8.80 -1.59
CA ILE A 94 0.88 8.64 -0.21
C ILE A 94 2.03 9.62 0.00
N GLU A 95 1.84 10.53 0.94
CA GLU A 95 2.81 11.56 1.27
C GLU A 95 3.54 11.25 2.59
N GLU A 96 4.65 11.95 2.82
CA GLU A 96 5.37 11.86 4.09
C GLU A 96 4.43 12.11 5.29
N GLY A 97 4.51 11.22 6.27
CA GLY A 97 3.63 11.25 7.43
C GLY A 97 2.41 10.33 7.32
N ASP A 98 2.00 9.94 6.11
CA ASP A 98 0.81 9.12 5.90
C ASP A 98 0.98 7.69 6.39
N GLN A 99 -0.12 7.12 6.85
CA GLN A 99 -0.23 5.71 7.20
C GLN A 99 -1.01 4.95 6.13
N PHE A 100 -0.58 3.73 5.87
CA PHE A 100 -1.20 2.86 4.88
C PHE A 100 -1.02 1.39 5.26
N TYR A 101 -1.94 0.55 4.81
CA TYR A 101 -1.81 -0.89 4.96
C TYR A 101 -1.02 -1.49 3.79
N PHE A 102 -0.22 -2.51 4.06
CA PHE A 102 0.53 -3.21 3.03
C PHE A 102 0.68 -4.70 3.32
N THR A 103 0.97 -5.47 2.27
CA THR A 103 1.45 -6.85 2.34
C THR A 103 2.85 -6.96 1.74
N LEU A 104 3.54 -8.07 2.00
CA LEU A 104 4.85 -8.33 1.40
C LEU A 104 4.70 -8.65 -0.09
N SER A 105 5.54 -8.02 -0.91
CA SER A 105 5.65 -8.36 -2.34
C SER A 105 6.86 -9.26 -2.57
N LYS A 106 6.67 -10.30 -3.39
CA LYS A 106 7.74 -11.21 -3.85
C LYS A 106 8.29 -10.83 -5.22
N GLU A 107 7.74 -9.79 -5.84
CA GLU A 107 8.09 -9.42 -7.20
C GLU A 107 9.38 -8.62 -7.21
N GLU A 108 10.38 -9.13 -7.93
CA GLU A 108 11.54 -8.35 -8.29
C GLU A 108 11.13 -7.32 -9.35
N GLN A 109 11.44 -6.05 -9.09
CA GLN A 109 11.05 -4.96 -9.98
C GLN A 109 12.27 -4.30 -10.61
N LEU A 110 12.22 -4.09 -11.92
CA LEU A 110 13.23 -3.38 -12.69
C LEU A 110 12.62 -2.08 -13.23
N CYS A 111 12.60 -1.02 -12.42
CA CYS A 111 12.31 0.33 -12.92
C CYS A 111 13.50 1.26 -12.78
N ALA A 112 13.52 2.26 -13.66
CA ALA A 112 14.58 3.25 -13.71
C ALA A 112 14.52 4.13 -12.46
N GLN A 113 15.54 4.02 -11.60
CA GLN A 113 15.75 4.94 -10.49
C GLN A 113 16.77 6.01 -10.91
N CYS A 114 16.54 7.25 -10.47
CA CYS A 114 17.52 8.30 -10.70
C CYS A 114 18.80 8.05 -9.84
N LEU A 115 19.92 8.67 -10.21
CA LEU A 115 21.21 8.51 -9.51
C LEU A 115 21.35 9.34 -8.23
N ALA A 116 20.35 10.17 -7.90
CA ALA A 116 20.38 11.00 -6.69
C ALA A 116 20.09 10.15 -5.44
N TYR A 117 20.72 10.51 -4.33
CA TYR A 117 20.71 9.71 -3.11
C TYR A 117 20.10 10.51 -1.94
N SER A 118 19.11 9.91 -1.28
CA SER A 118 18.71 10.27 0.09
C SER A 118 19.18 9.16 1.04
N PRO A 119 19.60 9.48 2.27
CA PRO A 119 19.90 8.47 3.28
C PRO A 119 18.69 7.59 3.57
N THR A 120 18.94 6.29 3.72
CA THR A 120 17.93 5.30 4.10
C THR A 120 18.59 4.24 4.99
N PRO A 121 17.81 3.37 5.66
CA PRO A 121 18.34 2.12 6.20
C PRO A 121 19.02 1.29 5.10
N SER A 122 19.93 0.41 5.50
CA SER A 122 20.50 -0.63 4.61
C SER A 122 19.48 -1.71 4.28
N GLU A 123 18.59 -1.97 5.22
CA GLU A 123 17.51 -2.94 5.18
C GLU A 123 16.43 -2.49 4.21
N SER A 124 15.93 -3.42 3.40
CA SER A 124 15.00 -3.12 2.33
C SER A 124 13.93 -4.19 2.24
N LEU A 125 12.70 -3.76 1.96
CA LEU A 125 11.55 -4.64 1.84
C LEU A 125 10.68 -4.21 0.66
N SER A 126 10.31 -5.17 -0.17
CA SER A 126 9.31 -4.98 -1.22
C SER A 126 7.92 -5.22 -0.65
N ILE A 127 7.02 -4.27 -0.87
CA ILE A 127 5.67 -4.26 -0.35
C ILE A 127 4.64 -3.98 -1.44
N LYS A 128 3.38 -4.31 -1.19
CA LYS A 128 2.25 -3.88 -2.00
C LYS A 128 1.27 -3.14 -1.11
N VAL A 129 0.95 -1.90 -1.47
CA VAL A 129 -0.05 -1.12 -0.73
C VAL A 129 -1.44 -1.70 -0.99
N CYS A 130 -2.20 -1.84 0.09
CA CYS A 130 -3.61 -2.23 0.03
C CYS A 130 -4.43 -1.13 -0.62
N THR A 131 -5.06 -1.42 -1.76
CA THR A 131 -6.12 -0.57 -2.33
C THR A 131 -7.46 -1.01 -1.78
N ASN A 132 -8.37 -0.04 -1.57
CA ASN A 132 -9.76 -0.30 -1.19
C ASN A 132 -10.62 -0.51 -2.44
#